data_AF-A0A1W9TQ22-F1
#
_entry.id   AF-A0A1W9TQ22-F1
#
_cell.length_a   1.000
_cell.length_b   1.000
_cell.length_c   1.000
_cell.angle_alpha   90.00
_cell.angle_beta   90.00
_cell.angle_gamma   90.00
#
_symmetry.space_group_name_H-M   'P 1'
#
loop_
_entity.id
_entity.type
_entity.pdbx_description
1 polymer ?
#
loop_
_entity_poly.entity_id
_entity_poly.type
_entity_poly.pdbx_seq_one_letter_code
_entity_poly.pdbx_strand_id
1 'polypeptide(L)' 'MKEILFTRILILHKDINPSNIVWNRATGEVKIIDFGISTELSRENLEIKNLDNLEGTIEGKFEN' A
#
# COMPACT_ATOMS: atom_id res chain seq x y z
N MET A 1 27.41 -3.00 -27.65
CA MET A 1 26.35 -3.71 -26.89
C MET A 1 26.12 -2.91 -25.63
N LYS A 2 25.00 -2.19 -25.49
CA LYS A 2 24.70 -1.44 -24.27
C LYS A 2 23.97 -2.40 -23.34
N GLU A 3 24.52 -2.65 -22.16
CA GLU A 3 23.77 -3.30 -21.08
C GLU A 3 22.54 -2.44 -20.79
N ILE A 4 21.36 -3.03 -20.90
CA ILE A 4 20.12 -2.40 -20.48
C ILE A 4 20.15 -2.41 -18.95
N LEU A 5 20.40 -1.26 -18.33
CA LEU A 5 20.25 -1.10 -16.89
C LEU A 5 18.74 -1.13 -16.58
N PHE A 6 18.28 -2.20 -15.93
CA PHE A 6 16.98 -2.21 -15.29
C PHE A 6 17.08 -1.53 -13.93
N THR A 7 16.53 -0.32 -13.82
CA THR A 7 16.39 0.35 -12.53
C THR A 7 15.24 -0.28 -11.75
N ARG A 8 15.54 -0.86 -10.58
CA ARG A 8 14.51 -1.29 -9.63
C ARG A 8 14.02 -0.06 -8.86
N ILE A 9 12.70 0.14 -8.82
CA ILE A 9 12.06 1.20 -8.04
C ILE A 9 11.30 0.54 -6.90
N LEU A 10 11.49 1.04 -5.68
CA LEU A 10 10.71 0.63 -4.52
C LEU A 10 9.46 1.50 -4.43
N ILE A 11 8.28 0.89 -4.46
CA ILE A 11 6.99 1.57 -4.40
C ILE A 11 6.32 1.27 -3.07
N LEU A 12 5.91 2.31 -2.34
CA LEU A 12 5.03 2.20 -1.18
C LEU A 12 3.57 2.31 -1.64
N HIS A 13 2.79 1.26 -1.38
CA HIS A 13 1.34 1.26 -1.60
C HIS A 13 0.63 1.77 -0.35
N LYS A 14 0.10 3.00 -0.39
CA LYS A 14 -0.43 3.70 0.80
C LYS A 14 -1.85 3.34 1.22
N ASP A 15 -2.56 2.54 0.41
CA ASP A 15 -3.92 2.08 0.71
C ASP A 15 -4.07 0.57 0.43
N ILE A 16 -3.51 -0.28 1.30
CA ILE A 16 -3.67 -1.73 1.18
C ILE A 16 -4.91 -2.16 1.95
N ASN A 17 -5.92 -2.62 1.22
CA ASN A 17 -7.16 -3.17 1.75
C ASN A 17 -7.72 -4.25 0.79
N PRO A 18 -8.74 -5.03 1.18
CA PRO A 18 -9.25 -6.10 0.33
C PRO A 18 -9.81 -5.68 -1.04
N SER A 19 -10.32 -4.44 -1.20
CA SER A 19 -10.80 -3.98 -2.51
C SER A 19 -9.66 -3.73 -3.49
N ASN A 20 -8.43 -3.55 -3.00
CA ASN A 20 -7.22 -3.34 -3.80
C ASN A 20 -6.42 -4.64 -4.03
N ILE A 21 -7.00 -5.80 -3.72
CA ILE A 21 -6.41 -7.11 -3.95
C ILE A 21 -7.31 -7.93 -4.89
N VAL A 22 -6.78 -8.28 -6.06
CA VAL A 22 -7.48 -9.14 -7.02
C VAL A 22 -6.94 -10.55 -6.91
N TRP A 23 -7.83 -11.51 -6.67
CA TRP A 23 -7.52 -12.92 -6.70
C TRP A 23 -8.16 -13.60 -7.90
N ASN A 24 -7.33 -14.08 -8.83
CA ASN A 24 -7.77 -14.96 -9.89
C ASN A 24 -7.90 -16.39 -9.33
N ARG A 25 -9.13 -16.83 -9.08
CA ARG A 25 -9.41 -18.18 -8.53
C ARG A 25 -9.07 -19.32 -9.46
N ALA A 26 -9.06 -19.09 -10.77
CA ALA A 26 -8.75 -20.13 -11.75
C ALA A 26 -7.26 -20.45 -11.80
N THR A 27 -6.41 -19.43 -11.62
CA THR A 27 -4.94 -19.57 -11.67
C THR A 27 -4.28 -19.58 -10.28
N GLY A 28 -4.99 -19.13 -9.25
CA GLY A 28 -4.42 -18.88 -7.92
C GLY A 28 -3.62 -17.58 -7.82
N GLU A 29 -3.53 -16.80 -8.90
CA GLU A 29 -2.73 -15.58 -8.93
C GLU A 29 -3.37 -14.46 -8.10
N VAL A 30 -2.57 -13.81 -7.26
CA VAL A 30 -2.99 -12.65 -6.46
C VAL A 30 -2.20 -11.43 -6.93
N LYS A 31 -2.91 -10.33 -7.21
CA LYS A 31 -2.33 -9.05 -7.62
C LYS A 31 -2.82 -7.93 -6.73
N ILE A 32 -1.92 -6.99 -6.44
CA ILE A 32 -2.27 -5.69 -5.86
C ILE A 32 -2.60 -4.75 -7.02
N ILE A 33 -3.66 -3.98 -6.87
CA ILE A 33 -4.13 -3.00 -7.84
C ILE A 33 -4.29 -1.62 -7.19
N ASP A 34 -4.55 -0.60 -8.00
CA ASP A 34 -4.80 0.78 -7.58
C ASP A 34 -3.61 1.50 -6.91
N PHE A 35 -2.62 1.85 -7.73
CA PHE A 35 -1.44 2.59 -7.30
C PHE A 35 -1.63 4.12 -7.33
N GLY A 36 -2.86 4.62 -7.41
CA GLY A 36 -3.15 6.05 -7.66
C GLY A 36 -2.57 7.00 -6.61
N ILE A 37 -2.40 6.52 -5.38
CA ILE A 37 -1.77 7.29 -4.29
C ILE A 37 -0.41 6.77 -3.86
N SER A 38 0.18 5.80 -4.56
CA SER A 38 1.46 5.19 -4.21
C SER A 38 2.64 6.14 -4.45
N THR A 39 3.75 5.93 -3.74
CA THR A 39 4.97 6.76 -3.83
C THR A 39 6.22 5.91 -4.02
N GLU A 40 7.26 6.46 -4.63
CA GLU A 40 8.58 5.83 -4.56
C GLU A 40 9.14 5.98 -3.14
N LEU A 41 9.58 4.88 -2.53
CA LEU A 41 10.09 4.89 -1.16
C LEU A 41 11.30 5.84 -0.99
N SER A 42 12.12 5.97 -2.03
CA SER A 42 13.27 6.89 -2.06
C SER A 42 12.88 8.37 -1.97
N ARG A 43 11.61 8.71 -2.26
CA ARG A 43 11.09 10.08 -2.26
C ARG A 43 10.21 10.37 -1.04
N GLU A 44 10.01 9.39 -0.17
CA GLU A 44 9.21 9.54 1.02
C GLU A 44 10.11 9.90 2.20
N ASN A 45 10.00 11.14 2.66
CA ASN A 45 10.38 11.44 4.03
C ASN A 45 9.38 10.71 4.90
N LEU A 46 9.83 9.70 5.66
CA LEU A 46 9.07 9.12 6.77
C LEU A 46 8.95 10.17 7.88
N GLU A 47 8.23 11.26 7.59
CA GLU A 47 7.71 12.12 8.64
C GLU A 47 6.74 11.23 9.41
N ILE A 48 7.16 10.84 10.62
CA ILE A 48 6.26 10.27 11.62
C ILE A 48 5.16 11.33 11.81
N LYS A 49 4.08 11.20 11.05
CA LYS A 49 2.88 11.98 11.30
C LYS A 49 2.43 11.54 12.68
N ASN A 50 2.47 12.48 13.63
CA ASN A 50 1.92 12.27 14.96
C ASN A 50 0.56 11.57 14.82
N LEU A 51 0.35 10.49 15.59
CA LEU A 51 -0.88 9.70 15.60
C LEU A 51 -2.13 10.54 15.95
N ASP A 52 -1.95 11.80 16.33
CA ASP A 52 -2.99 12.75 16.71
C ASP A 52 -3.99 13.06 15.58
N ASN A 53 -3.67 12.70 14.32
CA ASN A 53 -4.57 12.86 13.16
C ASN A 53 -5.18 11.54 12.65
N LEU A 54 -5.34 10.55 13.51
CA LEU A 54 -6.20 9.40 13.23
C LEU A 54 -7.66 9.86 13.17
N GLU A 55 -8.16 10.19 11.97
CA GLU A 55 -9.60 10.34 11.73
C GLU A 55 -10.23 8.95 11.64
N GLY A 56 -10.96 8.57 12.70
CA GLY A 56 -11.73 7.35 12.80
C GLY A 56 -12.17 7.09 14.24
N THR A 57 -13.46 6.86 14.46
CA THR A 57 -13.98 6.44 15.78
C THR A 57 -13.85 4.94 15.91
N ILE A 58 -13.20 4.47 16.98
CA ILE A 58 -13.24 3.05 17.36
C ILE A 58 -14.59 2.81 18.05
N GLU A 59 -15.64 2.48 17.30
CA GLU A 59 -16.89 2.00 17.90
C GLU A 59 -16.80 0.49 18.17
N GLY A 60 -16.26 0.16 19.34
CA GLY A 60 -16.37 -1.17 19.94
C GLY A 60 -16.92 -1.04 21.35
N LYS A 61 -18.22 -1.30 21.55
CA LYS A 61 -18.74 -1.54 22.90
C LYS A 61 -18.28 -2.93 23.33
N PHE A 62 -17.27 -2.98 24.19
CA PHE A 62 -17.04 -4.16 25.01
C PHE A 62 -18.11 -4.14 26.10
N GLU A 63 -19.22 -4.85 25.87
CA GLU A 63 -20.14 -5.23 26.94
C GLU A 63 -19.46 -6.38 27.73
N ASN A 64 -19.30 -6.17 29.04
CA ASN A 64 -18.97 -7.23 30.00
C ASN A 64 -20.23 -8.02 30.35
#